data_AF-A0A5N0EMY3-F1
#
_entry.id   AF-A0A5N0EMY3-F1
#
_cell.length_a   1.000
_cell.length_b   1.000
_cell.length_c   1.000
_cell.angle_alpha   90.00
_cell.angle_beta   90.00
_cell.angle_gamma   90.00
#
_symmetry.space_group_name_H-M   'P 1'
#
loop_
_entity.id
_entity.type
_entity.pdbx_description
1 polymer ?
#
loop_
_entity_poly.entity_id
_entity_poly.type
_entity_poly.pdbx_seq_one_letter_code
_entity_poly.pdbx_strand_id
1 'polypeptide(L)'
;MTFSARPGDIYGMGDLSANLAQTVRNATILAKAPVDFSYKGDGAFDNAGLIDTVGIDDAVAIFGSMMASRLTSRSVDLDAVGYELKRASWRYSSTDRTSADKLADSHSKIENYGGYTGYNVDPVNDATTFPAGDSPDVELPAHRESDIRSIIDSSKGILTDIDKNIKEVTAWLHDNVGLGPAGGWSPLEQLIGPLAGNWAELERAGECFSKAGTAAEALASTLKAGNSQLASSWTGKAADAYQDHGLRLANAMAWEGSIGRIAKAVLDATSQEIKDATKTLLDYVNKKVKEELIDKGLKDVFAKVSTSLIPGVGWLFRAKDLYDLGKAIWEIYQHATETLDKMKQVIADAKAVIEALQNPQDAAAKELQGRIDKLKDRYKVDERKQQLELGIDIINAADVSKVTNAPKDKYTAPTGTQAWED
;
A
#
# COMPACT_ATOMS: atom_id res chain seq x y z
N MET A 1 43.81 9.11 -11.56
CA MET A 1 43.62 10.56 -11.85
C MET A 1 44.32 11.32 -10.74
N THR A 2 44.64 12.60 -10.92
CA THR A 2 45.18 13.40 -9.81
C THR A 2 44.04 13.90 -8.93
N PHE A 3 44.21 13.85 -7.62
CA PHE A 3 43.29 14.39 -6.62
C PHE A 3 43.02 15.86 -6.87
N SER A 4 41.74 16.23 -6.78
CA SER A 4 41.26 17.60 -6.87
C SER A 4 40.01 17.73 -6.02
N ALA A 5 39.85 18.85 -5.33
CA ALA A 5 38.65 19.11 -4.52
C ALA A 5 38.34 20.60 -4.53
N ARG A 6 37.06 20.95 -4.70
CA ARG A 6 36.54 22.30 -4.48
C ARG A 6 35.65 22.30 -3.23
N PRO A 7 36.12 22.86 -2.09
CA PRO A 7 35.37 22.86 -0.83
C PRO A 7 33.93 23.38 -0.97
N GLY A 8 33.71 24.47 -1.71
CA GLY A 8 32.37 25.04 -1.92
C GLY A 8 31.39 24.08 -2.59
N ASP A 9 31.86 23.28 -3.57
CA ASP A 9 31.02 22.28 -4.25
C ASP A 9 30.69 21.11 -3.31
N ILE A 10 31.66 20.65 -2.53
CA ILE A 10 31.46 19.54 -1.58
C ILE A 10 30.48 19.95 -0.48
N TYR A 11 30.60 21.18 0.03
CA TYR A 11 29.67 21.70 1.03
C TYR A 11 28.26 21.86 0.46
N GLY A 12 28.15 22.42 -0.75
CA GLY A 12 26.88 22.58 -1.46
C GLY A 12 26.15 21.26 -1.67
N MET A 13 26.88 20.19 -2.03
CA MET A 13 26.31 18.85 -2.11
C MET A 13 25.83 18.35 -0.74
N GLY A 14 26.57 18.67 0.32
CA GLY A 14 26.16 18.38 1.70
C GLY A 14 24.86 19.08 2.10
N ASP A 15 24.67 20.34 1.69
CA ASP A 15 23.40 21.06 1.87
C ASP A 15 22.26 20.40 1.09
N LEU A 16 22.50 20.01 -0.17
CA LEU A 16 21.51 19.27 -0.95
C LEU A 16 21.09 17.98 -0.23
N SER A 17 22.04 17.15 0.20
CA SER A 17 21.73 15.89 0.89
C SER A 17 20.90 16.10 2.16
N ALA A 18 21.22 17.10 2.98
CA ALA A 18 20.43 17.44 4.17
C ALA A 18 18.99 17.90 3.83
N ASN A 19 18.83 18.69 2.75
CA ASN A 19 17.50 19.11 2.29
C ASN A 19 16.68 17.93 1.74
N LEU A 20 17.31 17.02 1.00
CA LEU A 20 16.67 15.79 0.53
C LEU A 20 16.23 14.94 1.72
N ALA A 21 17.05 14.80 2.77
CA ALA A 21 16.71 14.05 3.98
C ALA A 21 15.40 14.52 4.61
N GLN A 22 15.22 15.84 4.75
CA GLN A 22 13.99 16.42 5.29
C GLN A 22 12.76 16.07 4.44
N THR A 23 12.91 16.11 3.11
CA THR A 23 11.80 15.79 2.21
C THR A 23 11.44 14.30 2.25
N VAL A 24 12.42 13.40 2.39
CA VAL A 24 12.17 11.95 2.58
C VAL A 24 11.41 11.68 3.90
N ARG A 25 11.67 12.44 4.97
CA ARG A 25 10.90 12.31 6.22
C ARG A 25 9.42 12.66 6.03
N ASN A 26 9.10 13.64 5.19
CA ASN A 26 7.71 13.95 4.86
C ASN A 26 7.05 12.79 4.10
N ALA A 27 7.76 12.17 3.15
CA ALA A 27 7.27 10.97 2.44
C ALA A 27 7.04 9.77 3.39
N THR A 28 7.76 9.70 4.51
CA THR A 28 7.55 8.67 5.55
C THR A 28 6.18 8.80 6.22
N ILE A 29 5.65 10.04 6.34
CA ILE A 29 4.32 10.28 6.90
C ILE A 29 3.24 9.66 6.00
N LEU A 30 3.36 9.86 4.67
CA LEU A 30 2.45 9.26 3.70
C LEU A 30 2.44 7.73 3.79
N ALA A 31 3.61 7.10 3.86
CA ALA A 31 3.72 5.64 3.95
C ALA A 31 3.07 5.05 5.22
N LYS A 32 2.99 5.82 6.32
CA LYS A 32 2.35 5.40 7.59
C LYS A 32 0.88 5.76 7.69
N ALA A 33 0.38 6.63 6.81
CA ALA A 33 -0.95 7.18 6.92
C ALA A 33 -2.11 6.21 6.64
N PRO A 34 -1.94 5.11 5.89
CA PRO A 34 -3.01 4.13 5.71
C PRO A 34 -3.35 3.43 7.03
N VAL A 35 -4.53 3.71 7.55
CA VAL A 35 -5.09 3.16 8.79
C VAL A 35 -6.62 3.07 8.64
N ASP A 36 -7.29 2.40 9.56
CA ASP A 36 -8.76 2.41 9.69
C ASP A 36 -9.54 1.84 8.48
N PHE A 37 -9.12 0.66 7.99
CA PHE A 37 -9.87 -0.11 6.98
C PHE A 37 -11.17 -0.73 7.51
N SER A 38 -11.25 -0.91 8.84
CA SER A 38 -12.40 -1.52 9.48
C SER A 38 -13.62 -0.59 9.41
N TYR A 39 -14.73 -1.11 8.91
CA TYR A 39 -16.04 -0.49 9.12
C TYR A 39 -16.71 -1.15 10.32
N LYS A 40 -16.45 -0.65 11.53
CA LYS A 40 -17.26 -0.99 12.71
C LYS A 40 -18.55 -0.17 12.66
N GLY A 41 -19.46 -0.54 11.74
CA GLY A 41 -20.78 0.07 11.71
C GLY A 41 -21.59 -0.31 12.95
N ASP A 42 -21.81 0.64 13.85
CA ASP A 42 -22.85 0.70 14.91
C ASP A 42 -23.42 -0.65 15.43
N GLY A 43 -22.58 -1.65 15.68
CA GLY A 43 -22.97 -2.95 16.21
C GLY A 43 -23.94 -3.78 15.35
N ALA A 44 -24.04 -3.53 14.04
CA ALA A 44 -25.09 -4.13 13.19
C ALA A 44 -24.81 -5.58 12.74
N PHE A 45 -23.56 -6.03 12.76
CA PHE A 45 -23.18 -7.39 12.35
C PHE A 45 -22.10 -7.95 13.29
N ASP A 46 -22.28 -9.19 13.73
CA ASP A 46 -21.33 -9.92 14.58
C ASP A 46 -20.16 -10.56 13.79
N ASN A 47 -20.23 -10.54 12.44
CA ASN A 47 -19.26 -11.18 11.56
C ASN A 47 -18.20 -10.21 11.05
N ALA A 48 -16.96 -10.69 10.95
CA ALA A 48 -15.86 -9.96 10.33
C ALA A 48 -16.14 -9.69 8.84
N GLY A 49 -15.84 -8.47 8.38
CA GLY A 49 -15.92 -8.10 6.96
C GLY A 49 -14.92 -8.88 6.11
N LEU A 50 -15.02 -8.81 4.79
CA LEU A 50 -14.09 -9.47 3.86
C LEU A 50 -12.66 -8.93 4.00
N ILE A 51 -12.50 -7.64 4.29
CA ILE A 51 -11.19 -7.02 4.57
C ILE A 51 -10.51 -7.75 5.73
N ASP A 52 -11.18 -7.80 6.88
CA ASP A 52 -10.69 -8.44 8.11
C ASP A 52 -10.53 -9.95 7.94
N THR A 53 -11.47 -10.62 7.25
CA THR A 53 -11.47 -12.07 7.06
C THR A 53 -10.28 -12.53 6.24
N VAL A 54 -9.92 -11.78 5.18
CA VAL A 54 -8.75 -12.10 4.35
C VAL A 54 -7.47 -11.50 4.94
N GLY A 55 -7.59 -10.45 5.76
CA GLY A 55 -6.49 -9.76 6.41
C GLY A 55 -5.64 -8.97 5.42
N ILE A 56 -6.27 -8.27 4.48
CA ILE A 56 -5.57 -7.39 3.51
C ILE A 56 -5.12 -6.08 4.17
N ASP A 57 -5.88 -5.60 5.15
CA ASP A 57 -5.55 -4.45 5.99
C ASP A 57 -4.22 -4.64 6.73
N ASP A 58 -3.99 -5.81 7.31
CA ASP A 58 -2.72 -6.18 7.94
C ASP A 58 -1.57 -6.12 6.93
N ALA A 59 -1.75 -6.69 5.74
CA ALA A 59 -0.73 -6.68 4.69
C ALA A 59 -0.40 -5.26 4.22
N VAL A 60 -1.42 -4.40 4.10
CA VAL A 60 -1.28 -2.98 3.75
C VAL A 60 -0.55 -2.22 4.86
N ALA A 61 -0.91 -2.43 6.12
CA ALA A 61 -0.27 -1.79 7.28
C ALA A 61 1.21 -2.19 7.40
N ILE A 62 1.52 -3.49 7.23
CA ILE A 62 2.90 -3.98 7.25
C ILE A 62 3.68 -3.38 6.09
N PHE A 63 3.11 -3.36 4.87
CA PHE A 63 3.76 -2.74 3.72
C PHE A 63 4.09 -1.26 3.97
N GLY A 64 3.12 -0.49 4.49
CA GLY A 64 3.34 0.91 4.85
C GLY A 64 4.45 1.09 5.90
N SER A 65 4.45 0.25 6.95
CA SER A 65 5.50 0.25 7.98
C SER A 65 6.88 -0.05 7.40
N MET A 66 6.99 -1.03 6.51
CA MET A 66 8.25 -1.41 5.89
C MET A 66 8.78 -0.35 4.92
N MET A 67 7.91 0.23 4.09
CA MET A 67 8.26 1.38 3.24
C MET A 67 8.72 2.55 4.11
N ALA A 68 7.97 2.90 5.14
CA ALA A 68 8.34 3.97 6.07
C ALA A 68 9.69 3.72 6.75
N SER A 69 9.98 2.48 7.15
CA SER A 69 11.27 2.08 7.72
C SER A 69 12.42 2.27 6.74
N ARG A 70 12.26 1.83 5.48
CA ARG A 70 13.28 2.03 4.44
C ARG A 70 13.50 3.52 4.17
N LEU A 71 12.43 4.30 3.98
CA LEU A 71 12.51 5.76 3.78
C LEU A 71 13.19 6.46 4.98
N THR A 72 12.84 6.07 6.21
CA THR A 72 13.49 6.60 7.42
C THR A 72 15.00 6.32 7.39
N SER A 73 15.40 5.07 7.11
CA SER A 73 16.80 4.71 6.97
C SER A 73 17.51 5.55 5.90
N ARG A 74 16.85 5.86 4.78
CA ARG A 74 17.46 6.61 3.68
C ARG A 74 17.59 8.09 4.03
N SER A 75 16.61 8.64 4.76
CA SER A 75 16.72 10.00 5.29
C SER A 75 17.89 10.14 6.26
N VAL A 76 18.08 9.17 7.16
CA VAL A 76 19.19 9.17 8.12
C VAL A 76 20.55 9.05 7.42
N ASP A 77 20.63 8.27 6.34
CA ASP A 77 21.86 8.17 5.55
C ASP A 77 22.13 9.46 4.75
N LEU A 78 21.10 10.11 4.20
CA LEU A 78 21.21 11.42 3.57
C LEU A 78 21.69 12.51 4.55
N ASP A 79 21.23 12.50 5.80
CA ASP A 79 21.75 13.40 6.84
C ASP A 79 23.24 13.14 7.10
N ALA A 80 23.63 11.86 7.19
CA ALA A 80 25.02 11.47 7.43
C ALA A 80 25.92 11.89 6.26
N VAL A 81 25.48 11.65 5.02
CA VAL A 81 26.12 12.18 3.81
C VAL A 81 26.25 13.69 3.89
N GLY A 82 25.17 14.39 4.22
CA GLY A 82 25.15 15.85 4.32
C GLY A 82 26.19 16.36 5.31
N TYR A 83 26.23 15.76 6.50
CA TYR A 83 27.19 16.09 7.55
C TYR A 83 28.64 15.81 7.13
N GLU A 84 28.92 14.62 6.61
CA GLU A 84 30.27 14.18 6.29
C GLU A 84 30.86 14.92 5.08
N LEU A 85 30.04 15.27 4.08
CA LEU A 85 30.47 16.14 2.98
C LEU A 85 30.82 17.55 3.49
N LYS A 86 30.01 18.14 4.37
CA LYS A 86 30.33 19.45 4.95
C LYS A 86 31.63 19.41 5.77
N ARG A 87 31.87 18.33 6.52
CA ARG A 87 33.16 18.11 7.21
C ARG A 87 34.32 17.95 6.24
N ALA A 88 34.13 17.17 5.16
CA ALA A 88 35.13 17.00 4.12
C ALA A 88 35.47 18.34 3.44
N SER A 89 34.48 19.22 3.24
CA SER A 89 34.70 20.57 2.73
C SER A 89 35.66 21.36 3.62
N TRP A 90 35.42 21.42 4.93
CA TRP A 90 36.34 22.08 5.87
C TRP A 90 37.72 21.42 5.88
N ARG A 91 37.79 20.09 5.80
CA ARG A 91 39.07 19.38 5.68
C ARG A 91 39.86 19.84 4.45
N TYR A 92 39.21 19.96 3.30
CA TYR A 92 39.86 20.41 2.06
C TYR A 92 40.06 21.93 1.95
N SER A 93 39.47 22.71 2.85
CA SER A 93 39.74 24.15 2.95
C SER A 93 41.12 24.46 3.55
N SER A 94 41.73 23.49 4.26
CA SER A 94 43.07 23.63 4.82
C SER A 94 44.15 23.21 3.81
N THR A 95 45.20 24.02 3.69
CA THR A 95 46.43 23.62 2.99
C THR A 95 47.33 22.71 3.83
N ASP A 96 47.12 22.66 5.16
CA ASP A 96 47.82 21.77 6.08
C ASP A 96 46.99 20.52 6.38
N ARG A 97 47.39 19.40 5.78
CA ARG A 97 46.73 18.10 5.93
C ARG A 97 46.79 17.54 7.36
N THR A 98 47.75 17.96 8.16
CA THR A 98 47.93 17.44 9.54
C THR A 98 46.96 18.09 10.54
N SER A 99 46.47 19.29 10.25
CA SER A 99 45.49 20.01 11.07
C SER A 99 44.07 20.02 10.48
N ALA A 100 43.91 19.59 9.22
CA ALA A 100 42.65 19.60 8.49
C ALA A 100 41.49 18.86 9.19
N ASP A 101 41.75 17.73 9.85
CA ASP A 101 40.71 17.03 10.64
C ASP A 101 40.29 17.82 11.88
N LYS A 102 41.25 18.45 12.58
CA LYS A 102 40.93 19.33 13.72
C LYS A 102 40.10 20.53 13.30
N LEU A 103 40.37 21.07 12.11
CA LEU A 103 39.57 22.15 11.53
C LEU A 103 38.14 21.69 11.27
N ALA A 104 37.97 20.55 10.58
CA ALA A 104 36.65 19.97 10.33
C ALA A 104 35.87 19.70 11.63
N ASP A 105 36.54 19.17 12.65
CA ASP A 105 35.93 18.90 13.96
C ASP A 105 35.58 20.20 14.71
N SER A 106 36.41 21.24 14.61
CA SER A 106 36.13 22.54 15.24
C SER A 106 34.90 23.25 14.67
N HIS A 107 34.57 22.96 13.41
CA HIS A 107 33.38 23.47 12.74
C HIS A 107 32.18 22.51 12.85
N SER A 108 32.35 21.35 13.48
CA SER A 108 31.28 20.38 13.69
C SER A 108 30.67 20.55 15.07
N LYS A 109 29.35 20.54 15.13
CA LYS A 109 28.60 20.68 16.39
C LYS A 109 27.37 19.81 16.39
N ILE A 110 26.95 19.44 17.60
CA ILE A 110 25.70 18.75 17.83
C ILE A 110 24.67 19.79 18.26
N GLU A 111 23.57 19.90 17.54
CA GLU A 111 22.49 20.83 17.83
C GLU A 111 21.18 20.05 18.08
N ASN A 112 20.40 20.46 19.07
CA ASN A 112 19.09 19.88 19.34
C ASN A 112 18.00 20.77 18.76
N TYR A 113 17.27 20.26 17.76
CA TYR A 113 16.12 20.95 17.17
C TYR A 113 14.85 20.13 17.42
N GLY A 114 13.92 20.66 18.23
CA GLY A 114 12.59 20.06 18.41
C GLY A 114 12.59 18.61 18.91
N GLY A 115 13.59 18.19 19.70
CA GLY A 115 13.72 16.82 20.19
C GLY A 115 14.59 15.90 19.33
N TYR A 116 15.19 16.40 18.25
CA TYR A 116 16.14 15.66 17.40
C TYR A 116 17.56 16.20 17.59
N THR A 117 18.49 15.30 17.88
CA THR A 117 19.93 15.58 17.87
C THR A 117 20.42 15.57 16.42
N GLY A 118 20.65 16.74 15.86
CA GLY A 118 21.21 16.96 14.54
C GLY A 118 22.71 17.24 14.62
N TYR A 119 23.44 16.73 13.65
CA TYR A 119 24.83 17.14 13.44
C TYR A 119 24.84 18.32 12.46
N ASN A 120 25.50 19.40 12.85
CA ASN A 120 25.62 20.61 12.04
C ASN A 120 27.09 20.94 11.83
N VAL A 121 27.38 21.61 10.72
CA VAL A 121 28.71 22.06 10.36
C VAL A 121 28.61 23.53 9.99
N ASP A 122 29.54 24.36 10.48
CA ASP A 122 29.55 25.78 10.16
C ASP A 122 29.63 26.01 8.64
N PRO A 123 29.01 27.07 8.11
CA PRO A 123 29.01 27.33 6.68
C PRO A 123 30.40 27.69 6.15
N VAL A 124 30.76 27.14 4.99
CA VAL A 124 31.92 27.63 4.22
C VAL A 124 31.51 28.81 3.34
N ASN A 125 32.44 29.75 3.14
CA ASN A 125 32.24 30.79 2.14
C ASN A 125 32.17 30.15 0.74
N ASP A 126 31.34 30.73 -0.14
CA ASP A 126 31.20 30.30 -1.54
C ASP A 126 30.63 28.88 -1.73
N ALA A 127 29.76 28.41 -0.82
CA ALA A 127 29.03 27.15 -1.01
C ALA A 127 28.22 27.17 -2.32
N THR A 128 28.50 26.21 -3.20
CA THR A 128 27.85 26.13 -4.50
C THR A 128 26.40 25.71 -4.34
N THR A 129 25.50 26.35 -5.08
CA THR A 129 24.11 25.90 -5.15
C THR A 129 24.00 24.70 -6.07
N PHE A 130 23.40 23.63 -5.57
CA PHE A 130 23.08 22.43 -6.33
C PHE A 130 21.63 22.49 -6.84
N PRO A 131 21.25 21.65 -7.82
CA PRO A 131 19.92 21.68 -8.40
C PRO A 131 18.86 21.52 -7.30
N ALA A 132 17.96 22.49 -7.21
CA ALA A 132 16.70 22.28 -6.50
C ALA A 132 15.93 21.24 -7.32
N GLY A 133 15.79 20.04 -6.76
CA GLY A 133 15.01 18.98 -7.36
C GLY A 133 13.55 19.36 -7.56
N ASP A 134 12.80 18.47 -8.20
CA ASP A 134 11.34 18.55 -8.16
C ASP A 134 10.89 18.62 -6.69
N SER A 135 9.86 19.43 -6.42
CA SER A 135 9.18 19.45 -5.12
C SER A 135 8.06 18.42 -5.19
N PRO A 136 8.29 17.17 -4.73
CA PRO A 136 7.27 16.15 -4.85
C PRO A 136 6.06 16.50 -4.00
N ASP A 137 4.88 16.18 -4.52
CA ASP A 137 3.63 16.26 -3.76
C ASP A 137 3.71 15.27 -2.59
N VAL A 138 3.82 15.82 -1.39
CA VAL A 138 3.80 15.08 -0.12
C VAL A 138 2.56 15.39 0.71
N GLU A 139 1.51 15.95 0.09
CA GLU A 139 0.25 16.21 0.75
C GLU A 139 -0.51 14.91 0.96
N LEU A 140 -0.97 14.73 2.19
CA LEU A 140 -1.72 13.55 2.58
C LEU A 140 -3.11 13.56 1.91
N PRO A 141 -3.47 12.52 1.13
CA PRO A 141 -4.81 12.39 0.59
C PRO A 141 -5.86 12.31 1.71
N ALA A 142 -6.97 13.03 1.54
CA ALA A 142 -8.08 13.02 2.48
C ALA A 142 -8.70 11.62 2.61
N HIS A 143 -9.20 11.29 3.81
CA HIS A 143 -9.96 10.06 4.04
C HIS A 143 -11.16 9.99 3.10
N ARG A 144 -11.42 8.79 2.57
CA ARG A 144 -12.56 8.53 1.68
C ARG A 144 -13.65 7.81 2.46
N GLU A 145 -14.88 8.27 2.31
CA GLU A 145 -16.04 7.57 2.87
C GLU A 145 -16.33 6.29 2.08
N SER A 146 -16.96 5.30 2.73
CA SER A 146 -17.38 4.06 2.08
C SER A 146 -18.42 4.34 1.00
N ASP A 147 -18.09 3.96 -0.23
CA ASP A 147 -18.83 4.33 -1.44
C ASP A 147 -19.94 3.34 -1.81
N ILE A 148 -19.85 2.09 -1.34
CA ILE A 148 -20.92 1.09 -1.48
C ILE A 148 -21.98 1.17 -0.38
N ARG A 149 -21.84 2.12 0.55
CA ARG A 149 -22.75 2.26 1.71
C ARG A 149 -24.20 2.44 1.29
N SER A 150 -24.46 3.32 0.32
CA SER A 150 -25.83 3.59 -0.15
C SER A 150 -26.49 2.34 -0.74
N ILE A 151 -25.72 1.51 -1.44
CA ILE A 151 -26.18 0.25 -2.05
C ILE A 151 -26.46 -0.77 -0.94
N ILE A 152 -25.54 -0.92 0.01
CA ILE A 152 -25.70 -1.80 1.17
C ILE A 152 -26.95 -1.41 1.97
N ASP A 153 -27.13 -0.13 2.28
CA ASP A 153 -28.25 0.34 3.10
C ASP A 153 -29.60 0.16 2.37
N SER A 154 -29.61 0.33 1.04
CA SER A 154 -30.78 0.02 0.21
C SER A 154 -31.14 -1.48 0.25
N SER A 155 -30.15 -2.36 0.11
CA SER A 155 -30.35 -3.81 0.20
C SER A 155 -30.77 -4.25 1.60
N LYS A 156 -30.20 -3.66 2.65
CA LYS A 156 -30.62 -3.93 4.04
C LYS A 156 -32.09 -3.64 4.25
N GLY A 157 -32.59 -2.52 3.71
CA GLY A 157 -34.01 -2.17 3.81
C GLY A 157 -34.93 -3.25 3.23
N ILE A 158 -34.55 -3.85 2.10
CA ILE A 158 -35.32 -4.94 1.48
C ILE A 158 -35.21 -6.24 2.28
N LEU A 159 -34.00 -6.56 2.75
CA LEU A 159 -33.70 -7.84 3.40
C LEU A 159 -34.16 -7.93 4.86
N THR A 160 -34.22 -6.81 5.59
CA THR A 160 -34.54 -6.78 7.03
C THR A 160 -35.87 -7.45 7.36
N ASP A 161 -36.90 -7.22 6.54
CA ASP A 161 -38.25 -7.77 6.79
C ASP A 161 -38.36 -9.27 6.52
N ILE A 162 -37.39 -9.85 5.79
CA ILE A 162 -37.48 -11.23 5.28
C ILE A 162 -36.32 -12.12 5.73
N ASP A 163 -35.24 -11.55 6.26
CA ASP A 163 -34.01 -12.26 6.64
C ASP A 163 -34.28 -13.43 7.59
N LYS A 164 -35.01 -13.16 8.68
CA LYS A 164 -35.41 -14.19 9.64
C LYS A 164 -36.20 -15.32 8.98
N ASN A 165 -37.11 -14.98 8.08
CA ASN A 165 -37.94 -15.96 7.39
C ASN A 165 -37.10 -16.81 6.42
N ILE A 166 -36.15 -16.19 5.71
CA ILE A 166 -35.19 -16.89 4.84
C ILE A 166 -34.35 -17.87 5.66
N LYS A 167 -33.84 -17.43 6.82
CA LYS A 167 -33.07 -18.26 7.75
C LYS A 167 -33.87 -19.48 8.25
N GLU A 168 -35.10 -19.26 8.70
CA GLU A 168 -35.97 -20.33 9.18
C GLU A 168 -36.34 -21.34 8.09
N VAL A 169 -36.71 -20.88 6.89
CA VAL A 169 -37.07 -21.78 5.78
C VAL A 169 -35.87 -22.59 5.30
N THR A 170 -34.70 -21.97 5.17
CA THR A 170 -33.49 -22.67 4.73
C THR A 170 -32.98 -23.67 5.78
N ALA A 171 -33.10 -23.35 7.07
CA ALA A 171 -32.83 -24.31 8.14
C ALA A 171 -33.78 -25.52 8.06
N TRP A 172 -35.08 -25.26 7.89
CA TRP A 172 -36.07 -26.34 7.74
C TRP A 172 -35.77 -27.22 6.53
N LEU A 173 -35.42 -26.62 5.38
CA LEU A 173 -35.08 -27.37 4.17
C LEU A 173 -33.87 -28.27 4.39
N HIS A 174 -32.88 -27.80 5.15
CA HIS A 174 -31.71 -28.59 5.46
C HIS A 174 -32.11 -29.81 6.28
N ASP A 175 -32.84 -29.58 7.37
CA ASP A 175 -33.22 -30.63 8.34
C ASP A 175 -34.19 -31.68 7.76
N ASN A 176 -35.04 -31.30 6.79
CA ASN A 176 -36.13 -32.16 6.32
C ASN A 176 -35.95 -32.70 4.90
N VAL A 177 -35.23 -31.99 4.03
CA VAL A 177 -35.04 -32.39 2.63
C VAL A 177 -33.57 -32.36 2.17
N GLY A 178 -32.63 -32.06 3.07
CA GLY A 178 -31.20 -32.05 2.77
C GLY A 178 -30.75 -30.94 1.82
N LEU A 179 -31.53 -29.85 1.71
CA LEU A 179 -31.22 -28.69 0.87
C LEU A 179 -30.97 -27.46 1.73
N GLY A 180 -29.95 -26.65 1.44
CA GLY A 180 -29.64 -25.46 2.24
C GLY A 180 -28.49 -25.66 3.22
N PRO A 181 -27.94 -24.56 3.76
CA PRO A 181 -26.89 -24.63 4.78
C PRO A 181 -27.47 -25.06 6.14
N ALA A 182 -26.67 -25.82 6.90
CA ALA A 182 -27.00 -26.20 8.27
C ALA A 182 -27.18 -24.93 9.13
N GLY A 183 -28.29 -24.86 9.88
CA GLY A 183 -28.62 -23.68 10.70
C GLY A 183 -29.24 -22.51 9.94
N GLY A 184 -29.45 -22.64 8.62
CA GLY A 184 -30.10 -21.64 7.79
C GLY A 184 -29.19 -20.52 7.29
N TRP A 185 -29.65 -19.84 6.25
CA TRP A 185 -28.97 -18.73 5.61
C TRP A 185 -29.61 -17.39 6.01
N SER A 186 -28.79 -16.47 6.55
CA SER A 186 -29.17 -15.07 6.75
C SER A 186 -28.47 -14.20 5.71
N PRO A 187 -29.17 -13.71 4.68
CA PRO A 187 -28.62 -12.72 3.74
C PRO A 187 -28.01 -11.49 4.41
N LEU A 188 -28.57 -11.01 5.53
CA LEU A 188 -28.01 -9.89 6.26
C LEU A 188 -26.65 -10.24 6.88
N GLU A 189 -26.58 -11.32 7.67
CA GLU A 189 -25.36 -11.68 8.39
C GLU A 189 -24.27 -12.27 7.47
N GLN A 190 -24.67 -13.08 6.48
CA GLN A 190 -23.76 -13.91 5.67
C GLN A 190 -23.48 -13.33 4.28
N LEU A 191 -24.26 -12.34 3.82
CA LEU A 191 -24.01 -11.64 2.56
C LEU A 191 -23.69 -10.16 2.79
N ILE A 192 -24.54 -9.41 3.51
CA ILE A 192 -24.29 -7.97 3.72
C ILE A 192 -23.12 -7.74 4.68
N GLY A 193 -23.05 -8.49 5.77
CA GLY A 193 -21.97 -8.38 6.78
C GLY A 193 -20.57 -8.44 6.16
N PRO A 194 -20.22 -9.47 5.37
CA PRO A 194 -18.92 -9.57 4.72
C PRO A 194 -18.58 -8.39 3.79
N LEU A 195 -19.58 -7.77 3.15
CA LEU A 195 -19.36 -6.66 2.22
C LEU A 195 -19.11 -5.32 2.93
N ALA A 196 -19.41 -5.23 4.23
CA ALA A 196 -19.23 -4.03 5.03
C ALA A 196 -17.73 -3.75 5.24
N GLY A 197 -17.21 -2.78 4.50
CA GLY A 197 -15.83 -2.34 4.57
C GLY A 197 -15.64 -0.97 3.93
N ASN A 198 -14.54 -0.29 4.26
CA ASN A 198 -14.17 0.95 3.57
C ASN A 198 -13.22 0.65 2.40
N TRP A 199 -13.79 0.19 1.28
CA TRP A 199 -13.00 -0.15 0.08
C TRP A 199 -12.29 1.07 -0.52
N ALA A 200 -12.87 2.26 -0.38
CA ALA A 200 -12.25 3.51 -0.80
C ALA A 200 -10.97 3.85 -0.01
N GLU A 201 -10.83 3.32 1.21
CA GLU A 201 -9.60 3.46 2.01
C GLU A 201 -8.44 2.64 1.41
N LEU A 202 -8.70 1.53 0.70
CA LEU A 202 -7.66 0.82 -0.05
C LEU A 202 -7.07 1.69 -1.17
N GLU A 203 -7.91 2.44 -1.88
CA GLU A 203 -7.46 3.36 -2.93
C GLU A 203 -6.64 4.50 -2.34
N ARG A 204 -7.09 5.06 -1.20
CA ARG A 204 -6.35 6.09 -0.48
C ARG A 204 -4.99 5.55 -0.01
N ALA A 205 -4.96 4.31 0.48
CA ALA A 205 -3.71 3.65 0.85
C ALA A 205 -2.77 3.52 -0.35
N GLY A 206 -3.27 3.07 -1.48
CA GLY A 206 -2.55 3.03 -2.75
C GLY A 206 -1.99 4.40 -3.16
N GLU A 207 -2.80 5.45 -3.09
CA GLU A 207 -2.38 6.82 -3.37
C GLU A 207 -1.25 7.28 -2.44
N CYS A 208 -1.35 7.01 -1.13
CA CYS A 208 -0.32 7.33 -0.16
C CYS A 208 1.02 6.65 -0.50
N PHE A 209 1.00 5.36 -0.83
CA PHE A 209 2.21 4.61 -1.19
C PHE A 209 2.82 5.10 -2.50
N SER A 210 1.99 5.39 -3.51
CA SER A 210 2.48 5.93 -4.77
C SER A 210 3.08 7.32 -4.58
N LYS A 211 2.46 8.21 -3.80
CA LYS A 211 3.04 9.53 -3.51
C LYS A 211 4.36 9.41 -2.75
N ALA A 212 4.43 8.57 -1.72
CA ALA A 212 5.66 8.33 -0.96
C ALA A 212 6.80 7.81 -1.84
N GLY A 213 6.51 6.81 -2.69
CA GLY A 213 7.46 6.23 -3.63
C GLY A 213 7.92 7.22 -4.70
N THR A 214 6.98 7.91 -5.36
CA THR A 214 7.30 8.91 -6.39
C THR A 214 8.12 10.06 -5.81
N ALA A 215 7.84 10.48 -4.57
CA ALA A 215 8.66 11.46 -3.88
C ALA A 215 10.10 10.96 -3.70
N ALA A 216 10.30 9.73 -3.22
CA ALA A 216 11.63 9.15 -3.09
C ALA A 216 12.37 9.04 -4.43
N GLU A 217 11.66 8.70 -5.51
CA GLU A 217 12.22 8.62 -6.87
C GLU A 217 12.65 9.99 -7.43
N ALA A 218 11.84 11.04 -7.22
CA ALA A 218 12.20 12.40 -7.61
C ALA A 218 13.45 12.89 -6.86
N LEU A 219 13.53 12.60 -5.55
CA LEU A 219 14.68 12.94 -4.71
C LEU A 219 15.93 12.14 -5.13
N ALA A 220 15.76 10.88 -5.54
CA ALA A 220 16.85 10.08 -6.11
C ALA A 220 17.42 10.66 -7.41
N SER A 221 16.54 11.15 -8.30
CA SER A 221 16.95 11.84 -9.53
C SER A 221 17.78 13.10 -9.20
N THR A 222 17.32 13.87 -8.21
CA THR A 222 18.01 15.07 -7.73
C THR A 222 19.38 14.73 -7.14
N LEU A 223 19.48 13.67 -6.32
CA LEU A 223 20.75 13.19 -5.76
C LEU A 223 21.72 12.78 -6.88
N LYS A 224 21.26 12.08 -7.92
CA LYS A 224 22.09 11.67 -9.07
C LYS A 224 22.60 12.87 -9.87
N ALA A 225 21.76 13.88 -10.08
CA ALA A 225 22.16 15.12 -10.74
C ALA A 225 23.23 15.84 -9.90
N GLY A 226 23.05 15.93 -8.59
CA GLY A 226 24.05 16.49 -7.68
C GLY A 226 25.37 15.72 -7.70
N ASN A 227 25.33 14.38 -7.63
CA ASN A 227 26.54 13.54 -7.73
C ASN A 227 27.30 13.80 -9.04
N SER A 228 26.58 13.93 -10.14
CA SER A 228 27.17 14.20 -11.47
C SER A 228 27.81 15.58 -11.55
N GLN A 229 27.21 16.60 -10.93
CA GLN A 229 27.81 17.93 -10.80
C GLN A 229 29.07 17.90 -9.94
N LEU A 230 29.03 17.25 -8.77
CA LEU A 230 30.17 17.17 -7.85
C LEU A 230 31.36 16.40 -8.45
N ALA A 231 31.09 15.37 -9.26
CA ALA A 231 32.12 14.58 -9.94
C ALA A 231 33.03 15.42 -10.86
N SER A 232 32.58 16.60 -11.31
CA SER A 232 33.38 17.51 -12.13
C SER A 232 34.45 18.30 -11.35
N SER A 233 34.34 18.36 -10.02
CA SER A 233 35.18 19.20 -9.16
C SER A 233 35.75 18.50 -7.93
N TRP A 234 35.44 17.21 -7.74
CA TRP A 234 36.03 16.38 -6.72
C TRP A 234 36.46 15.01 -7.29
N THR A 235 37.76 14.72 -7.21
CA THR A 235 38.42 13.49 -7.70
C THR A 235 39.36 12.89 -6.65
N GLY A 236 39.59 11.58 -6.74
CA GLY A 236 40.40 10.80 -5.80
C GLY A 236 39.56 9.77 -5.06
N LYS A 237 40.19 8.91 -4.25
CA LYS A 237 39.50 7.76 -3.63
C LYS A 237 38.32 8.13 -2.75
N ALA A 238 38.39 9.27 -2.06
CA ALA A 238 37.29 9.76 -1.23
C ALA A 238 36.06 10.17 -2.08
N ALA A 239 36.30 10.78 -3.24
CA ALA A 239 35.26 11.14 -4.20
C ALA A 239 34.64 9.87 -4.81
N ASP A 240 35.45 8.88 -5.18
CA ASP A 240 34.98 7.61 -5.73
C ASP A 240 34.11 6.85 -4.72
N ALA A 241 34.55 6.78 -3.46
CA ALA A 241 33.80 6.15 -2.38
C ALA A 241 32.44 6.85 -2.14
N TYR A 242 32.42 8.18 -2.20
CA TYR A 242 31.17 8.94 -2.13
C TYR A 242 30.26 8.66 -3.33
N GLN A 243 30.78 8.70 -4.55
CA GLN A 243 29.98 8.51 -5.75
C GLN A 243 29.34 7.12 -5.79
N ASP A 244 30.08 6.08 -5.40
CA ASP A 244 29.53 4.73 -5.22
C ASP A 244 28.40 4.72 -4.17
N HIS A 245 28.65 5.27 -2.98
CA HIS A 245 27.65 5.31 -1.91
C HIS A 245 26.38 6.06 -2.35
N GLY A 246 26.55 7.27 -2.90
CA GLY A 246 25.46 8.12 -3.35
C GLY A 246 24.66 7.49 -4.49
N LEU A 247 25.30 6.77 -5.42
CA LEU A 247 24.61 6.05 -6.48
C LEU A 247 23.78 4.88 -5.93
N ARG A 248 24.34 4.08 -5.02
CA ARG A 248 23.62 2.98 -4.37
C ARG A 248 22.43 3.49 -3.55
N LEU A 249 22.60 4.59 -2.82
CA LEU A 249 21.52 5.24 -2.09
C LEU A 249 20.42 5.77 -3.03
N ALA A 250 20.80 6.46 -4.10
CA ALA A 250 19.84 6.97 -5.08
C ALA A 250 19.05 5.83 -5.75
N ASN A 251 19.71 4.74 -6.11
CA ASN A 251 19.04 3.58 -6.71
C ASN A 251 18.04 2.92 -5.74
N ALA A 252 18.40 2.82 -4.46
CA ALA A 252 17.49 2.32 -3.43
C ALA A 252 16.27 3.22 -3.24
N MET A 253 16.45 4.54 -3.25
CA MET A 253 15.33 5.50 -3.18
C MET A 253 14.42 5.45 -4.41
N ALA A 254 15.00 5.37 -5.62
CA ALA A 254 14.24 5.27 -6.86
C ALA A 254 13.38 4.00 -6.93
N TRP A 255 13.85 2.91 -6.32
CA TRP A 255 13.13 1.65 -6.26
C TRP A 255 11.79 1.73 -5.49
N GLU A 256 11.69 2.62 -4.49
CA GLU A 256 10.43 2.86 -3.76
C GLU A 256 9.31 3.38 -4.67
N GLY A 257 9.66 4.13 -5.73
CA GLY A 257 8.71 4.64 -6.72
C GLY A 257 7.94 3.53 -7.41
N SER A 258 8.65 2.53 -7.91
CA SER A 258 8.04 1.41 -8.63
C SER A 258 7.13 0.56 -7.73
N ILE A 259 7.56 0.20 -6.52
CA ILE A 259 6.70 -0.60 -5.64
C ILE A 259 5.48 0.19 -5.16
N GLY A 260 5.60 1.51 -4.95
CA GLY A 260 4.48 2.37 -4.54
C GLY A 260 3.40 2.43 -5.61
N ARG A 261 3.80 2.54 -6.88
CA ARG A 261 2.86 2.51 -8.02
C ARG A 261 2.23 1.14 -8.24
N ILE A 262 2.98 0.04 -8.07
CA ILE A 262 2.41 -1.32 -8.11
C ILE A 262 1.37 -1.49 -6.99
N ALA A 263 1.70 -1.11 -5.76
CA ALA A 263 0.77 -1.20 -4.63
C ALA A 263 -0.52 -0.41 -4.92
N LYS A 264 -0.40 0.81 -5.45
CA LYS A 264 -1.56 1.60 -5.90
C LYS A 264 -2.41 0.87 -6.93
N ALA A 265 -1.80 0.39 -8.01
CA ALA A 265 -2.52 -0.29 -9.08
C ALA A 265 -3.29 -1.52 -8.57
N VAL A 266 -2.68 -2.29 -7.67
CA VAL A 266 -3.31 -3.48 -7.07
C VAL A 266 -4.48 -3.10 -6.17
N LEU A 267 -4.30 -2.13 -5.28
CA LEU A 267 -5.32 -1.70 -4.33
C LEU A 267 -6.50 -1.01 -5.01
N ASP A 268 -6.23 -0.16 -6.02
CA ASP A 268 -7.27 0.47 -6.82
C ASP A 268 -8.10 -0.56 -7.59
N ALA A 269 -7.44 -1.51 -8.26
CA ALA A 269 -8.12 -2.53 -9.03
C ALA A 269 -8.96 -3.47 -8.13
N THR A 270 -8.43 -3.82 -6.96
CA THR A 270 -9.14 -4.62 -5.95
C THR A 270 -10.37 -3.88 -5.44
N SER A 271 -10.19 -2.62 -5.06
CA SER A 271 -11.29 -1.76 -4.62
C SER A 271 -12.40 -1.70 -5.66
N GLN A 272 -12.07 -1.39 -6.92
CA GLN A 272 -13.02 -1.30 -8.02
C GLN A 272 -13.74 -2.64 -8.31
N GLU A 273 -13.02 -3.76 -8.38
CA GLU A 273 -13.63 -5.07 -8.64
C GLU A 273 -14.60 -5.47 -7.53
N ILE A 274 -14.24 -5.22 -6.25
CA ILE A 274 -15.13 -5.51 -5.12
C ILE A 274 -16.38 -4.62 -5.16
N LYS A 275 -16.25 -3.34 -5.50
CA LYS A 275 -17.39 -2.42 -5.64
C LYS A 275 -18.35 -2.87 -6.72
N ASP A 276 -17.83 -3.21 -7.90
CA ASP A 276 -18.62 -3.65 -9.04
C ASP A 276 -19.29 -5.00 -8.78
N ALA A 277 -18.55 -5.94 -8.19
CA ALA A 277 -19.09 -7.25 -7.80
C ALA A 277 -20.15 -7.09 -6.69
N THR A 278 -19.96 -6.17 -5.74
CA THR A 278 -20.93 -5.88 -4.68
C THR A 278 -22.22 -5.34 -5.27
N LYS A 279 -22.13 -4.34 -6.15
CA LYS A 279 -23.29 -3.78 -6.83
C LYS A 279 -24.04 -4.84 -7.62
N THR A 280 -23.32 -5.61 -8.44
CA THR A 280 -23.90 -6.68 -9.27
C THR A 280 -24.61 -7.73 -8.42
N LEU A 281 -23.98 -8.15 -7.32
CA LEU A 281 -24.53 -9.13 -6.40
C LEU A 281 -25.78 -8.61 -5.69
N LEU A 282 -25.72 -7.40 -5.15
CA LEU A 282 -26.84 -6.80 -4.42
C LEU A 282 -28.02 -6.49 -5.34
N ASP A 283 -27.77 -6.05 -6.58
CA ASP A 283 -28.81 -5.88 -7.61
C ASP A 283 -29.47 -7.23 -7.95
N TYR A 284 -28.67 -8.29 -8.12
CA TYR A 284 -29.19 -9.63 -8.37
C TYR A 284 -30.05 -10.14 -7.22
N VAL A 285 -29.56 -10.04 -5.98
CA VAL A 285 -30.25 -10.50 -4.77
C VAL A 285 -31.54 -9.72 -4.59
N ASN A 286 -31.50 -8.39 -4.65
CA ASN A 286 -32.69 -7.55 -4.50
C ASN A 286 -33.75 -7.87 -5.56
N LYS A 287 -33.32 -8.04 -6.82
CA LYS A 287 -34.20 -8.41 -7.92
C LYS A 287 -34.85 -9.77 -7.70
N LYS A 288 -34.05 -10.79 -7.38
CA LYS A 288 -34.56 -12.15 -7.17
C LYS A 288 -35.44 -12.27 -5.94
N VAL A 289 -35.07 -11.61 -4.85
CA VAL A 289 -35.91 -11.50 -3.65
C VAL A 289 -37.25 -10.86 -4.00
N LYS A 290 -37.26 -9.76 -4.76
CA LYS A 290 -38.49 -9.11 -5.15
C LYS A 290 -39.35 -9.99 -6.07
N GLU A 291 -38.77 -10.49 -7.16
CA GLU A 291 -39.48 -11.31 -8.16
C GLU A 291 -40.01 -12.62 -7.55
N GLU A 292 -39.18 -13.33 -6.78
CA GLU A 292 -39.52 -14.66 -6.28
C GLU A 292 -40.28 -14.59 -4.95
N LEU A 293 -39.89 -13.72 -4.02
CA LEU A 293 -40.45 -13.72 -2.66
C LEU A 293 -41.62 -12.75 -2.50
N ILE A 294 -41.56 -11.58 -3.12
CA ILE A 294 -42.58 -10.53 -2.96
C ILE A 294 -43.66 -10.67 -4.04
N ASP A 295 -43.28 -10.61 -5.31
CA ASP A 295 -44.22 -10.51 -6.43
C ASP A 295 -44.99 -11.81 -6.68
N LYS A 296 -44.36 -12.98 -6.48
CA LYS A 296 -45.03 -14.30 -6.54
C LYS A 296 -45.82 -14.66 -5.27
N GLY A 297 -45.89 -13.76 -4.29
CA GLY A 297 -46.67 -13.99 -3.06
C GLY A 297 -46.10 -15.04 -2.12
N LEU A 298 -44.83 -15.44 -2.27
CA LEU A 298 -44.21 -16.43 -1.37
C LEU A 298 -43.99 -15.86 0.04
N LYS A 299 -44.08 -14.55 0.24
CA LYS A 299 -44.17 -13.91 1.57
C LYS A 299 -45.29 -14.50 2.44
N ASP A 300 -46.43 -14.85 1.83
CA ASP A 300 -47.53 -15.53 2.52
C ASP A 300 -47.22 -17.01 2.84
N VAL A 301 -46.34 -17.64 2.06
CA VAL A 301 -45.83 -18.98 2.34
C VAL A 301 -44.87 -18.92 3.53
N PHE A 302 -43.95 -17.95 3.59
CA PHE A 302 -43.08 -17.72 4.75
C PHE A 302 -43.84 -17.47 6.05
N ALA A 303 -44.85 -16.58 6.01
CA ALA A 303 -45.66 -16.26 7.18
C ALA A 303 -46.42 -17.50 7.70
N LYS A 304 -46.82 -18.41 6.79
CA LYS A 304 -47.50 -19.65 7.18
C LYS A 304 -46.54 -20.73 7.65
N VAL A 305 -45.33 -20.81 7.11
CA VAL A 305 -44.32 -21.78 7.53
C VAL A 305 -43.82 -21.47 8.94
N SER A 306 -43.49 -20.21 9.23
CA SER A 306 -43.08 -19.77 10.57
C SER A 306 -44.16 -19.99 11.63
N THR A 307 -45.45 -19.89 11.29
CA THR A 307 -46.56 -20.18 12.23
C THR A 307 -46.94 -21.66 12.32
N SER A 308 -46.48 -22.52 11.40
CA SER A 308 -46.96 -23.92 11.26
C SER A 308 -45.88 -24.98 11.49
N LEU A 309 -44.77 -24.65 12.16
CA LEU A 309 -43.73 -25.59 12.64
C LEU A 309 -44.26 -26.52 13.76
N ILE A 310 -45.50 -27.00 13.64
CA ILE A 310 -46.13 -28.03 14.47
C ILE A 310 -46.12 -29.33 13.64
N PRO A 311 -45.47 -30.40 14.11
CA PRO A 311 -45.40 -31.66 13.36
C PRO A 311 -46.79 -32.29 13.14
N GLY A 312 -47.12 -32.65 11.89
CA GLY A 312 -48.04 -33.77 11.65
C GLY A 312 -49.11 -33.69 10.55
N VAL A 313 -49.72 -32.53 10.22
CA VAL A 313 -51.01 -32.62 9.45
C VAL A 313 -51.22 -31.58 8.33
N GLY A 314 -50.48 -30.48 8.23
CA GLY A 314 -50.83 -29.37 7.30
C GLY A 314 -50.06 -29.24 5.97
N TRP A 315 -48.89 -29.87 5.84
CA TRP A 315 -47.87 -29.46 4.85
C TRP A 315 -47.83 -30.29 3.55
N LEU A 316 -48.38 -31.51 3.56
CA LEU A 316 -48.36 -32.43 2.41
C LEU A 316 -49.02 -31.86 1.14
N PHE A 317 -49.97 -30.93 1.28
CA PHE A 317 -50.66 -30.29 0.15
C PHE A 317 -49.93 -29.09 -0.47
N ARG A 318 -48.78 -28.65 0.09
CA ARG A 318 -47.98 -27.52 -0.45
C ARG A 318 -46.47 -27.81 -0.51
N ALA A 319 -46.08 -29.08 -0.51
CA ALA A 319 -44.69 -29.49 -0.64
C ALA A 319 -44.02 -28.91 -1.91
N LYS A 320 -44.78 -28.72 -2.99
CA LYS A 320 -44.30 -28.08 -4.23
C LYS A 320 -43.97 -26.61 -4.04
N ASP A 321 -44.86 -25.82 -3.44
CA ASP A 321 -44.62 -24.38 -3.23
C ASP A 321 -43.42 -24.15 -2.31
N LEU A 322 -43.27 -25.00 -1.28
CA LEU A 322 -42.15 -24.96 -0.35
C LEU A 322 -40.82 -25.37 -1.02
N TYR A 323 -40.88 -26.37 -1.91
CA TYR A 323 -39.74 -26.78 -2.73
C TYR A 323 -39.34 -25.70 -3.72
N ASP A 324 -40.30 -25.10 -4.43
CA ASP A 324 -40.04 -24.01 -5.41
C ASP A 324 -39.47 -22.78 -4.70
N LEU A 325 -40.00 -22.42 -3.53
CA LEU A 325 -39.45 -21.38 -2.65
C LEU A 325 -38.02 -21.71 -2.21
N GLY A 326 -37.82 -22.92 -1.69
CA GLY A 326 -36.52 -23.38 -1.21
C GLY A 326 -35.47 -23.39 -2.32
N LYS A 327 -35.85 -23.81 -3.51
CA LYS A 327 -35.01 -23.77 -4.70
C LYS A 327 -34.66 -22.34 -5.10
N ALA A 328 -35.61 -21.42 -5.11
CA ALA A 328 -35.35 -20.02 -5.42
C ALA A 328 -34.37 -19.39 -4.42
N ILE A 329 -34.58 -19.61 -3.11
CA ILE A 329 -33.65 -19.12 -2.07
C ILE A 329 -32.27 -19.77 -2.24
N TRP A 330 -32.22 -21.06 -2.52
CA TRP A 330 -30.97 -21.79 -2.73
C TRP A 330 -30.19 -21.27 -3.94
N GLU A 331 -30.86 -20.93 -5.05
CA GLU A 331 -30.23 -20.31 -6.22
C GLU A 331 -29.65 -18.93 -5.89
N ILE A 332 -30.34 -18.13 -5.07
CA ILE A 332 -29.81 -16.84 -4.59
C ILE A 332 -28.60 -17.08 -3.69
N TYR A 333 -28.69 -18.01 -2.74
CA TYR A 333 -27.61 -18.38 -1.82
C TYR A 333 -26.34 -18.84 -2.57
N GLN A 334 -26.50 -19.75 -3.54
CA GLN A 334 -25.37 -20.27 -4.33
C GLN A 334 -24.69 -19.14 -5.11
N HIS A 335 -25.48 -18.31 -5.82
CA HIS A 335 -24.92 -17.19 -6.56
C HIS A 335 -24.20 -16.17 -5.66
N ALA A 336 -24.78 -15.89 -4.49
CA ALA A 336 -24.18 -15.01 -3.49
C ALA A 336 -22.87 -15.57 -2.95
N THR A 337 -22.85 -16.84 -2.57
CA THR A 337 -21.65 -17.52 -2.04
C THR A 337 -20.54 -17.58 -3.08
N GLU A 338 -20.86 -18.00 -4.31
CA GLU A 338 -19.88 -18.03 -5.41
C GLU A 338 -19.28 -16.65 -5.69
N THR A 339 -20.09 -15.59 -5.60
CA THR A 339 -19.62 -14.22 -5.83
C THR A 339 -18.74 -13.73 -4.68
N LEU A 340 -19.14 -14.00 -3.43
CA LEU A 340 -18.32 -13.70 -2.25
C LEU A 340 -16.99 -14.46 -2.26
N ASP A 341 -16.97 -15.71 -2.73
CA ASP A 341 -15.74 -16.50 -2.81
C ASP A 341 -14.81 -15.97 -3.91
N LYS A 342 -15.35 -15.50 -5.04
CA LYS A 342 -14.55 -14.77 -6.05
C LYS A 342 -13.96 -13.48 -5.47
N MET A 343 -14.76 -12.71 -4.73
CA MET A 343 -14.28 -11.51 -4.04
C MET A 343 -13.15 -11.84 -3.05
N LYS A 344 -13.30 -12.86 -2.21
CA LYS A 344 -12.23 -13.34 -1.31
C LYS A 344 -10.96 -13.67 -2.08
N GLN A 345 -11.09 -14.33 -3.23
CA GLN A 345 -9.94 -14.68 -4.05
C GLN A 345 -9.25 -13.43 -4.62
N VAL A 346 -10.00 -12.42 -5.07
CA VAL A 346 -9.44 -11.12 -5.52
C VAL A 346 -8.64 -10.46 -4.41
N ILE A 347 -9.22 -10.38 -3.20
CA ILE A 347 -8.58 -9.78 -2.03
C ILE A 347 -7.34 -10.59 -1.63
N ALA A 348 -7.39 -11.92 -1.69
CA ALA A 348 -6.25 -12.79 -1.36
C ALA A 348 -5.12 -12.66 -2.38
N ASP A 349 -5.44 -12.55 -3.67
CA ASP A 349 -4.45 -12.34 -4.74
C ASP A 349 -3.77 -10.96 -4.56
N ALA A 350 -4.55 -9.92 -4.24
CA ALA A 350 -4.05 -8.58 -3.95
C ALA A 350 -3.14 -8.56 -2.71
N LYS A 351 -3.62 -9.13 -1.60
CA LYS A 351 -2.84 -9.32 -0.37
C LYS A 351 -1.49 -9.94 -0.66
N ALA A 352 -1.47 -11.03 -1.42
CA ALA A 352 -0.24 -11.74 -1.68
C ALA A 352 0.74 -10.97 -2.58
N VAL A 353 0.25 -10.06 -3.43
CA VAL A 353 1.14 -9.10 -4.13
C VAL A 353 1.69 -8.06 -3.16
N ILE A 354 0.86 -7.48 -2.30
CA ILE A 354 1.31 -6.51 -1.30
C ILE A 354 2.36 -7.14 -0.36
N GLU A 355 2.14 -8.37 0.10
CA GLU A 355 3.11 -9.15 0.89
C GLU A 355 4.43 -9.38 0.14
N ALA A 356 4.37 -9.71 -1.15
CA ALA A 356 5.58 -9.85 -1.96
C ALA A 356 6.37 -8.53 -2.10
N LEU A 357 5.68 -7.38 -2.10
CA LEU A 357 6.32 -6.06 -2.15
C LEU A 357 6.94 -5.64 -0.80
N GLN A 358 6.54 -6.27 0.32
CA GLN A 358 7.12 -5.99 1.64
C GLN A 358 8.61 -6.37 1.69
N ASN A 359 8.95 -7.59 1.24
CA ASN A 359 10.30 -8.14 1.20
C ASN A 359 10.63 -8.75 -0.17
N PRO A 360 10.98 -7.93 -1.14
CA PRO A 360 11.23 -8.41 -2.50
C PRO A 360 12.53 -9.22 -2.62
N GLN A 361 13.44 -9.16 -1.62
CA GLN A 361 14.59 -10.06 -1.56
C GLN A 361 14.17 -11.53 -1.40
N ASP A 362 13.06 -11.75 -0.70
CA ASP A 362 12.50 -13.08 -0.43
C ASP A 362 11.51 -13.50 -1.53
N ALA A 363 10.83 -12.52 -2.15
CA ALA A 363 9.95 -12.77 -3.28
C ALA A 363 10.75 -12.85 -4.59
N ALA A 364 10.83 -14.03 -5.20
CA ALA A 364 11.49 -14.16 -6.49
C ALA A 364 10.82 -13.24 -7.53
N ALA A 365 11.61 -12.46 -8.29
CA ALA A 365 11.12 -11.57 -9.35
C ALA A 365 10.07 -12.21 -10.28
N LYS A 366 10.26 -13.48 -10.63
CA LYS A 366 9.32 -14.27 -11.45
C LYS A 366 7.99 -14.56 -10.74
N GLU A 367 8.02 -14.73 -9.42
CA GLU A 367 6.83 -14.94 -8.62
C GLU A 367 6.01 -13.64 -8.51
N LEU A 368 6.68 -12.51 -8.24
CA LEU A 368 6.04 -11.20 -8.24
C LEU A 368 5.40 -10.89 -9.61
N GLN A 369 6.17 -11.09 -10.68
CA GLN A 369 5.67 -10.95 -12.05
C GLN A 369 4.45 -11.84 -12.31
N GLY A 370 4.51 -13.13 -11.96
CA GLY A 370 3.40 -14.06 -12.17
C GLY A 370 2.15 -13.71 -11.36
N ARG A 371 2.31 -13.19 -10.14
CA ARG A 371 1.17 -12.69 -9.34
C ARG A 371 0.56 -11.44 -9.97
N ILE A 372 1.38 -10.52 -10.48
CA ILE A 372 0.90 -9.31 -11.14
C ILE A 372 0.27 -9.61 -12.51
N ASP A 373 0.80 -10.56 -13.27
CA ASP A 373 0.21 -10.97 -14.54
C ASP A 373 -1.18 -11.60 -14.35
N LYS A 374 -1.36 -12.42 -13.29
CA LYS A 374 -2.70 -12.91 -12.91
C LYS A 374 -3.67 -11.77 -12.62
N LEU A 375 -3.21 -10.72 -11.95
CA LEU A 375 -4.02 -9.54 -11.70
C LEU A 375 -4.33 -8.79 -12.99
N LYS A 376 -3.35 -8.60 -13.90
CA LYS A 376 -3.58 -7.97 -15.21
C LYS A 376 -4.62 -8.70 -16.04
N ASP A 377 -4.51 -10.04 -16.13
CA ASP A 377 -5.45 -10.88 -16.86
C ASP A 377 -6.87 -10.78 -16.27
N ARG A 378 -6.98 -10.65 -14.94
CA ARG A 378 -8.26 -10.50 -14.24
C ARG A 378 -8.87 -9.12 -14.43
N TYR A 379 -8.10 -8.06 -14.22
CA TYR A 379 -8.60 -6.69 -14.17
C TYR A 379 -8.79 -6.04 -15.55
N LYS A 380 -8.36 -6.69 -16.65
CA LYS A 380 -8.45 -6.14 -18.02
C LYS A 380 -8.04 -4.67 -18.05
N VAL A 381 -6.86 -4.36 -17.49
CA VAL A 381 -6.34 -2.98 -17.41
C VAL A 381 -6.12 -2.49 -18.85
N ASP A 382 -7.16 -1.98 -19.51
CA ASP A 382 -7.23 -1.86 -20.98
C ASP A 382 -6.49 -0.64 -21.55
N GLU A 383 -5.88 0.19 -20.70
CA GLU A 383 -5.06 1.31 -21.15
C GLU A 383 -3.61 0.89 -21.39
N ARG A 384 -3.21 0.75 -22.67
CA ARG A 384 -1.84 0.41 -23.09
C ARG A 384 -0.74 1.22 -22.38
N LYS A 385 -1.03 2.47 -22.00
CA LYS A 385 -0.08 3.34 -21.28
C LYS A 385 0.12 2.90 -19.83
N GLN A 386 -0.96 2.62 -19.10
CA GLN A 386 -0.88 2.09 -17.73
C GLN A 386 -0.25 0.70 -17.70
N GLN A 387 -0.52 -0.14 -18.70
CA GLN A 387 0.13 -1.45 -18.84
C GLN A 387 1.65 -1.34 -19.04
N LEU A 388 2.10 -0.37 -19.83
CA LEU A 388 3.52 -0.15 -20.12
C LEU A 388 4.26 0.42 -18.89
N GLU A 389 3.68 1.41 -18.23
CA GLU A 389 4.23 2.00 -17.00
C GLU A 389 4.30 0.96 -15.88
N LEU A 390 3.23 0.20 -15.66
CA LEU A 390 3.22 -0.90 -14.69
C LEU A 390 4.22 -2.00 -15.07
N GLY A 391 4.37 -2.32 -16.36
CA GLY A 391 5.38 -3.26 -16.85
C GLY A 391 6.81 -2.84 -16.49
N ILE A 392 7.15 -1.56 -16.68
CA ILE A 392 8.44 -0.99 -16.29
C ILE A 392 8.62 -1.06 -14.77
N ASP A 393 7.59 -0.71 -14.01
CA ASP A 393 7.64 -0.76 -12.55
C ASP A 393 7.85 -2.17 -12.02
N ILE A 394 7.25 -3.19 -12.63
CA ILE A 394 7.49 -4.58 -12.20
C ILE A 394 8.93 -4.98 -12.47
N ILE A 395 9.49 -4.64 -13.64
CA ILE A 395 10.89 -4.92 -13.97
C ILE A 395 11.80 -4.21 -12.96
N ASN A 396 11.50 -2.96 -12.62
CA ASN A 396 12.25 -2.19 -11.64
C ASN A 396 12.13 -2.76 -10.22
N ALA A 397 10.94 -3.20 -9.82
CA ALA A 397 10.68 -3.81 -8.53
C ALA A 397 11.40 -5.16 -8.39
N ALA A 398 11.44 -5.93 -9.48
CA ALA A 398 12.15 -7.20 -9.62
C ALA A 398 13.68 -7.06 -9.55
N ASP A 399 14.23 -5.88 -9.86
CA ASP A 399 15.65 -5.59 -9.68
C ASP A 399 15.98 -5.33 -8.20
N VAL A 400 15.94 -6.41 -7.42
CA VAL A 400 16.23 -6.41 -5.97
C VAL A 400 17.64 -5.94 -5.65
N SER A 401 18.54 -5.92 -6.64
CA SER A 401 19.90 -5.43 -6.48
C SER A 401 19.93 -3.97 -6.02
N LYS A 402 18.93 -3.17 -6.41
CA LYS A 402 18.79 -1.77 -5.98
C LYS A 402 18.59 -1.63 -4.47
N VAL A 403 18.00 -2.64 -3.82
CA VAL A 403 17.74 -2.63 -2.37
C VAL A 403 18.81 -3.43 -1.62
N THR A 404 19.26 -4.57 -2.15
CA THR A 404 20.30 -5.39 -1.50
C THR A 404 21.66 -4.68 -1.48
N ASN A 405 21.95 -3.87 -2.50
CA ASN A 405 23.16 -3.07 -2.59
C ASN A 405 23.03 -1.70 -1.93
N ALA A 406 21.84 -1.34 -1.40
CA ALA A 406 21.67 -0.11 -0.64
C ALA A 406 22.74 -0.02 0.47
N PRO A 407 23.29 1.17 0.75
CA PRO A 407 24.26 1.30 1.82
C PRO A 407 23.70 0.79 3.15
N LYS A 408 24.45 -0.10 3.81
CA LYS A 408 24.09 -0.68 5.11
C LYS A 408 24.62 0.18 6.26
N ASP A 409 25.78 0.77 6.04
CA ASP A 409 26.44 1.67 6.96
C ASP A 409 26.23 3.11 6.48
N LYS A 410 26.24 4.05 7.44
CA LYS A 410 26.21 5.47 7.13
C LYS A 410 27.47 5.85 6.38
N TYR A 411 27.35 6.76 5.40
CA TYR A 411 28.54 7.33 4.78
C TYR A 411 29.45 7.98 5.83
N THR A 412 30.76 7.77 5.71
CA THR A 412 31.79 8.44 6.50
C THR A 412 32.89 8.88 5.55
N ALA A 413 33.20 10.18 5.54
CA ALA A 413 34.25 10.68 4.67
C ALA A 413 35.63 10.22 5.20
N PRO A 414 36.56 9.76 4.33
CA PRO A 414 37.90 9.42 4.76
C PRO A 414 38.59 10.57 5.49
N THR A 415 39.40 10.24 6.49
CA THR A 415 40.14 11.18 7.34
C THR A 415 41.64 11.01 7.18
N GLY A 416 42.45 11.94 7.69
CA GLY A 416 43.90 11.89 7.55
C GLY A 416 44.33 11.73 6.10
N THR A 417 45.51 11.14 5.87
CA THR A 417 46.10 11.06 4.53
C THR A 417 45.20 10.42 3.47
N GLN A 418 44.29 9.53 3.88
CA GLN A 418 43.33 8.84 3.00
C GLN A 418 42.37 9.79 2.28
N ALA A 419 42.08 10.95 2.86
CA ALA A 419 41.22 11.96 2.22
C ALA A 419 41.82 12.54 0.93
N TRP A 420 43.15 12.48 0.78
CA TRP A 420 43.87 13.07 -0.36
C TRP A 420 44.48 12.02 -1.30
N GLU A 421 44.08 10.75 -1.17
CA GLU A 421 44.60 9.67 -2.03
C GLU A 421 43.98 9.72 -3.44
N ASP A 422 44.82 9.47 -4.44
CA ASP A 422 44.48 9.41 -5.87
C ASP A 422 43.76 8.12 -6.28
#